data_AF-A0A2U2SKZ6-F1
#
_entry.id   AF-A0A2U2SKZ6-F1
#
_cell.length_a   1.000
_cell.length_b   1.000
_cell.length_c   1.000
_cell.angle_alpha   90.00
_cell.angle_beta   90.00
_cell.angle_gamma   90.00
#
_symmetry.space_group_name_H-M   'P 1'
#
loop_
_entity.id
_entity.type
_entity.pdbx_description
1 polymer ?
#
loop_
_entity_poly.entity_id
_entity_poly.type
_entity_poly.pdbx_seq_one_letter_code
_entity_poly.pdbx_strand_id
1 'polypeptide(L)'
;MSRPLARLVLLLIAFILLGTVCSLPRAFPPPNPTALPPPETPTETVNTCAFVWASQDLTQLSEQLLKQLKEAELPVRVARASAYGENCVFGDGRIERFVARQTDFYITLEIDTLNNPITLGKLLEQTLDVIDGLPLDKILGSNPGQIGITFRAGDTEDNLWFERTRAKTLREQGLSGAALYQALKEK
;
A
#
# COMPACT_ATOMS: atom_id res chain seq x y z
N MET A 1 51.27 37.50 31.20
CA MET A 1 51.61 38.87 30.77
C MET A 1 51.66 38.89 29.25
N SER A 2 50.58 39.33 28.61
CA SER A 2 50.48 40.59 27.81
C SER A 2 51.41 40.58 26.60
N ARG A 3 50.88 40.63 25.36
CA ARG A 3 50.50 41.89 24.71
C ARG A 3 49.51 41.70 23.54
N PRO A 4 48.26 42.17 23.68
CA PRO A 4 47.31 42.39 22.58
C PRO A 4 47.27 43.89 22.23
N LEU A 5 48.15 44.38 21.36
CA LEU A 5 48.18 45.81 20.99
C LEU A 5 48.23 46.09 19.48
N ALA A 6 48.28 45.07 18.62
CA ALA A 6 48.47 45.27 17.18
C ALA A 6 47.18 45.38 16.35
N ARG A 7 45.99 45.07 16.91
CA ARG A 7 44.72 45.08 16.14
C ARG A 7 43.85 46.32 16.34
N LEU A 8 44.19 47.21 17.28
CA LEU A 8 43.37 48.36 17.63
C LEU A 8 43.60 49.59 16.70
N VAL A 9 44.69 49.61 15.93
CA VAL A 9 45.06 50.78 15.11
C VAL A 9 44.44 50.76 13.70
N LEU A 10 43.95 49.62 13.22
CA LEU A 10 43.34 49.52 11.88
C LEU A 10 41.86 49.98 11.85
N LEU A 11 41.21 50.16 13.00
CA LEU A 11 39.79 50.52 13.10
C LEU A 11 39.53 52.04 13.10
N LEU A 12 40.57 52.88 13.12
CA LEU A 12 40.45 54.34 13.29
C LEU A 12 40.59 55.16 11.99
N ILE A 13 40.88 54.56 10.83
CA ILE A 13 41.15 55.31 9.59
C ILE A 13 39.93 55.44 8.65
N ALA A 14 38.83 54.72 8.87
CA ALA A 14 37.65 54.84 8.01
C ALA A 14 36.48 55.64 8.63
N PHE A 15 36.72 56.38 9.71
CA PHE A 15 35.70 57.18 10.41
C PHE A 15 35.66 58.66 10.01
N ILE A 16 36.37 59.07 8.95
CA ILE A 16 36.45 60.47 8.48
C ILE A 16 36.11 60.55 6.98
N LEU A 17 34.86 60.25 6.65
CA LEU A 17 34.20 60.67 5.40
C LEU A 17 32.75 61.09 5.71
N LEU A 18 32.56 61.72 6.88
CA LEU A 18 31.38 62.55 7.15
C LEU A 18 31.55 63.88 6.41
N GLY A 19 30.65 64.12 5.47
CA GLY A 19 30.30 65.49 5.10
C GLY A 19 30.09 65.67 3.62
N THR A 20 28.90 65.34 3.12
CA THR A 20 28.27 66.12 2.04
C THR A 20 26.78 65.79 1.89
N VAL A 21 25.97 66.84 2.08
CA VAL A 21 24.60 67.08 1.59
C VAL A 21 23.43 66.34 2.25
N CYS A 22 22.90 66.91 3.34
CA CYS A 22 21.49 66.75 3.71
C CYS A 22 20.69 67.97 3.22
N SER A 23 20.12 67.87 2.03
CA SER A 23 18.98 68.70 1.60
C SER A 23 17.86 67.76 1.19
N LEU A 24 17.11 67.26 2.17
CA LEU A 24 15.93 66.44 1.93
C LEU A 24 14.70 67.34 1.76
N PRO A 25 13.90 67.16 0.70
CA PRO A 25 12.62 67.85 0.55
C PRO A 25 11.65 67.46 1.67
N ARG A 26 10.79 68.42 2.02
CA ARG A 26 9.73 68.34 3.03
C ARG A 26 8.91 67.06 2.84
N ALA A 27 8.80 66.25 3.90
CA ALA A 27 7.96 65.06 3.92
C ALA A 27 6.50 65.43 3.66
N PHE A 28 5.85 64.70 2.75
CA PHE A 28 4.39 64.70 2.61
C PHE A 28 3.76 64.14 3.90
N PRO A 29 2.60 64.66 4.34
CA PRO A 29 1.88 64.07 5.47
C PRO A 29 1.54 62.60 5.16
N PRO A 30 1.70 61.68 6.13
CA PRO A 30 1.43 60.28 5.89
C PRO A 30 -0.05 60.10 5.54
N PRO A 31 -0.37 59.25 4.54
CA PRO A 31 -1.75 58.85 4.32
C PRO A 31 -2.28 58.20 5.60
N ASN A 32 -3.51 58.57 5.96
CA ASN A 32 -4.24 58.01 7.10
C ASN A 32 -4.16 56.48 7.02
N PRO A 33 -3.70 55.75 8.06
CA PRO A 33 -3.54 54.30 7.96
C PRO A 33 -4.92 53.66 7.79
N THR A 34 -5.23 53.28 6.55
CA THR A 34 -6.30 52.34 6.28
C THR A 34 -5.95 51.08 7.07
N ALA A 35 -6.75 50.78 8.09
CA ALA A 35 -6.60 49.55 8.85
C ALA A 35 -6.64 48.39 7.85
N LEU A 36 -5.52 47.70 7.69
CA LEU A 36 -5.49 46.45 6.94
C LEU A 36 -6.48 45.50 7.61
N PRO A 37 -7.33 44.80 6.84
CA PRO A 37 -8.11 43.71 7.41
C PRO A 37 -7.15 42.77 8.14
N PRO A 38 -7.55 42.20 9.29
CA PRO A 38 -6.71 41.25 10.01
C PRO A 38 -6.25 40.16 9.05
N PRO A 39 -4.99 39.71 9.12
CA PRO A 39 -4.53 38.61 8.28
C PRO A 39 -5.46 37.42 8.52
N GLU A 40 -6.11 36.96 7.46
CA GLU A 40 -6.84 35.71 7.47
C GLU A 40 -5.83 34.64 7.90
N THR A 41 -5.96 34.17 9.14
CA THR A 41 -5.21 33.00 9.57
C THR A 41 -5.72 31.86 8.70
N PRO A 42 -4.89 31.18 7.90
CA PRO A 42 -5.34 30.01 7.17
C PRO A 42 -5.92 29.08 8.22
N THR A 43 -7.23 28.82 8.15
CA THR A 43 -7.79 27.73 8.94
C THR A 43 -7.12 26.51 8.36
N GLU A 44 -6.18 25.92 9.10
CA GLU A 44 -5.48 24.71 8.71
C GLU A 44 -6.49 23.56 8.78
N THR A 45 -7.43 23.49 7.82
CA THR A 45 -8.23 22.30 7.56
C THR A 45 -7.38 21.33 6.78
N VAL A 46 -6.23 20.97 7.36
CA VAL A 46 -5.44 19.86 6.88
C VAL A 46 -6.14 18.63 7.45
N ASN A 47 -7.23 18.23 6.80
CA ASN A 47 -7.79 16.89 6.92
C ASN A 47 -6.82 15.90 6.25
N THR A 48 -5.54 15.90 6.65
CA THR A 48 -4.60 14.87 6.22
C THR A 48 -4.82 13.66 7.11
N CYS A 49 -5.46 12.65 6.55
CA CYS A 49 -5.37 11.33 7.11
C CYS A 49 -3.97 10.74 6.83
N ALA A 50 -3.53 9.85 7.71
CA ALA A 50 -2.39 8.98 7.47
C ALA A 50 -2.88 7.66 6.87
N PHE A 51 -2.16 7.13 5.88
CA PHE A 51 -2.44 5.81 5.32
C PHE A 51 -1.76 4.71 6.16
N VAL A 52 -2.55 3.75 6.62
CA VAL A 52 -2.12 2.62 7.45
C VAL A 52 -2.57 1.32 6.81
N TRP A 53 -1.66 0.34 6.68
CA TRP A 53 -1.98 -0.97 6.13
C TRP A 53 -3.16 -1.63 6.85
N ALA A 54 -4.10 -2.15 6.07
CA ALA A 54 -5.31 -2.79 6.54
C ALA A 54 -5.76 -3.87 5.56
N SER A 55 -6.58 -4.79 6.07
CA SER A 55 -7.27 -5.79 5.26
C SER A 55 -8.76 -5.71 5.51
N GLN A 56 -9.56 -5.97 4.47
CA GLN A 56 -11.01 -6.10 4.58
C GLN A 56 -11.46 -7.44 4.01
N ASP A 57 -12.46 -8.05 4.66
CA ASP A 57 -13.07 -9.29 4.20
C ASP A 57 -14.00 -8.98 3.04
N LEU A 58 -13.86 -9.72 1.94
CA LEU A 58 -14.77 -9.62 0.81
C LEU A 58 -15.80 -10.74 0.94
N THR A 59 -16.75 -10.61 1.87
CA THR A 59 -17.70 -11.67 2.23
C THR A 59 -18.46 -12.21 1.01
N GLN A 60 -19.02 -11.32 0.18
CA GLN A 60 -19.76 -11.73 -1.02
C GLN A 60 -18.87 -12.47 -2.03
N LEU A 61 -17.63 -12.00 -2.24
CA LEU A 61 -16.68 -12.67 -3.14
C LEU A 61 -16.22 -14.02 -2.56
N SER A 62 -16.06 -14.11 -1.24
CA SER A 62 -15.70 -15.34 -0.53
C SER A 62 -16.80 -16.39 -0.67
N GLU A 63 -18.06 -15.99 -0.50
CA GLU A 63 -19.22 -16.86 -0.70
C GLU A 63 -19.33 -17.33 -2.15
N GLN A 64 -19.12 -16.43 -3.12
CA GLN A 64 -19.10 -16.78 -4.54
C GLN A 64 -17.97 -17.77 -4.86
N LEU A 65 -16.76 -17.50 -4.40
CA LEU A 65 -15.61 -18.39 -4.59
C LEU A 65 -15.88 -19.77 -3.98
N LEU A 66 -16.37 -19.84 -2.74
CA LEU A 66 -16.71 -21.10 -2.10
C LEU A 66 -17.77 -21.87 -2.89
N LYS A 67 -18.80 -21.18 -3.38
CA LYS A 67 -19.85 -21.78 -4.21
C LYS A 67 -19.25 -22.37 -5.49
N GLN A 68 -18.45 -21.61 -6.24
CA GLN A 68 -17.86 -22.06 -7.51
C GLN A 68 -16.87 -23.22 -7.31
N LEU A 69 -16.06 -23.20 -6.25
CA LEU A 69 -15.17 -24.32 -5.91
C LEU A 69 -15.97 -25.60 -5.62
N LYS A 70 -17.11 -25.49 -4.91
CA LYS A 70 -18.01 -26.63 -4.67
C LYS A 70 -18.69 -27.13 -5.93
N GLU A 71 -19.13 -26.23 -6.82
CA GLU A 71 -19.73 -26.58 -8.11
C GLU A 71 -18.71 -27.28 -9.04
N ALA A 72 -17.42 -26.98 -8.88
CA ALA A 72 -16.31 -27.68 -9.54
C ALA A 72 -15.92 -29.01 -8.87
N GLU A 73 -16.71 -29.49 -7.90
CA GLU A 73 -16.48 -30.71 -7.13
C GLU A 73 -15.12 -30.75 -6.41
N LEU A 74 -14.54 -29.58 -6.11
CA LEU A 74 -13.31 -29.49 -5.32
C LEU A 74 -13.63 -29.78 -3.85
N PRO A 75 -12.74 -30.47 -3.12
CA PRO A 75 -12.97 -30.81 -1.72
C PRO A 75 -12.63 -29.62 -0.81
N VAL A 76 -13.26 -28.47 -1.08
CA VAL A 76 -13.01 -27.21 -0.39
C VAL A 76 -13.66 -27.20 0.99
N ARG A 77 -12.86 -26.87 2.00
CA ARG A 77 -13.32 -26.64 3.38
C ARG A 77 -13.52 -25.17 3.68
N VAL A 78 -12.57 -24.35 3.23
CA VAL A 78 -12.56 -22.90 3.44
C VAL A 78 -12.20 -22.23 2.12
N ALA A 79 -12.90 -21.15 1.79
CA ALA A 79 -12.50 -20.24 0.73
C ALA A 79 -12.82 -18.80 1.16
N ARG A 80 -11.82 -17.94 1.04
CA ARG A 80 -11.87 -16.56 1.51
C ARG A 80 -11.16 -15.65 0.50
N ALA A 81 -11.77 -14.51 0.21
CA ALA A 81 -11.16 -13.41 -0.50
C ALA A 81 -11.02 -12.21 0.45
N SER A 82 -9.88 -11.53 0.42
CA SER A 82 -9.61 -10.35 1.24
C SER A 82 -8.96 -9.25 0.42
N ALA A 83 -9.46 -8.03 0.55
CA ALA A 83 -8.79 -6.86 -0.02
C ALA A 83 -7.68 -6.41 0.93
N TYR A 84 -6.44 -6.36 0.44
CA TYR A 84 -5.30 -5.80 1.15
C TYR A 84 -5.00 -4.40 0.62
N GLY A 85 -4.81 -3.44 1.51
CA GLY A 85 -4.65 -2.04 1.14
C GLY A 85 -4.42 -1.13 2.34
N GLU A 86 -4.90 0.11 2.26
CA GLU A 86 -4.61 1.12 3.28
C GLU A 86 -5.90 1.82 3.74
N ASN A 87 -6.06 1.95 5.05
CA ASN A 87 -7.04 2.85 5.66
C ASN A 87 -6.44 4.26 5.75
N CYS A 88 -7.22 5.25 5.32
CA CYS A 88 -6.98 6.66 5.55
C CYS A 88 -7.55 7.01 6.93
N VAL A 89 -6.67 7.21 7.92
CA VAL A 89 -7.01 7.40 9.34
C VAL A 89 -6.71 8.84 9.78
N PHE A 90 -7.70 9.53 10.36
CA PHE A 90 -7.53 10.86 10.92
C PHE A 90 -6.74 10.83 12.24
N GLY A 91 -6.26 12.00 12.69
CA GLY A 91 -5.52 12.13 13.96
C GLY A 91 -6.33 11.73 15.20
N ASP A 92 -7.67 11.70 15.12
CA ASP A 92 -8.57 11.22 16.17
C ASP A 92 -8.87 9.70 16.11
N GLY A 93 -8.25 8.99 15.16
CA GLY A 93 -8.40 7.54 14.96
C GLY A 93 -9.59 7.12 14.09
N ARG A 94 -10.43 8.06 13.62
CA ARG A 94 -11.52 7.71 12.70
C ARG A 94 -10.96 7.32 11.33
N ILE A 95 -11.53 6.28 10.73
CA ILE A 95 -11.22 5.84 9.37
C ILE A 95 -12.12 6.62 8.41
N GLU A 96 -11.52 7.37 7.48
CA GLU A 96 -12.25 8.07 6.42
C GLU A 96 -12.66 7.10 5.30
N ARG A 97 -11.70 6.32 4.80
CA ARG A 97 -11.89 5.37 3.69
C ARG A 97 -10.80 4.31 3.66
N PHE A 98 -11.09 3.22 2.95
CA PHE A 98 -10.13 2.18 2.59
C PHE A 98 -9.80 2.24 1.11
N VAL A 99 -8.53 2.06 0.77
CA VAL A 99 -8.04 2.00 -0.62
C VAL A 99 -7.41 0.64 -0.83
N ALA A 100 -8.10 -0.23 -1.57
CA ALA A 100 -7.59 -1.55 -1.92
C ALA A 100 -6.37 -1.43 -2.85
N ARG A 101 -5.31 -2.19 -2.55
CA ARG A 101 -4.12 -2.35 -3.41
C ARG A 101 -4.17 -3.65 -4.20
N GLN A 102 -4.69 -4.71 -3.59
CA GLN A 102 -4.87 -6.03 -4.20
C GLN A 102 -6.01 -6.81 -3.53
N THR A 103 -6.38 -7.92 -4.16
CA THR A 103 -7.27 -8.94 -3.59
C THR A 103 -6.51 -10.25 -3.49
N ASP A 104 -6.44 -10.79 -2.28
CA ASP A 104 -5.79 -12.06 -1.97
C ASP A 104 -6.81 -13.15 -1.73
N PHE A 105 -6.52 -14.36 -2.19
CA PHE A 105 -7.36 -15.53 -2.04
C PHE A 105 -6.73 -16.56 -1.10
N TYR A 106 -7.54 -17.16 -0.24
CA TYR A 106 -7.14 -18.16 0.73
C TYR A 106 -8.09 -19.35 0.61
N ILE A 107 -7.57 -20.48 0.16
CA ILE A 107 -8.34 -21.70 -0.09
C ILE A 107 -7.73 -22.84 0.72
N THR A 108 -8.58 -23.62 1.39
CA THR A 108 -8.19 -24.88 2.02
C THR A 108 -8.95 -26.04 1.38
N LEU A 109 -8.21 -26.99 0.83
CA LEU A 109 -8.72 -28.22 0.23
C LEU A 109 -8.41 -29.40 1.17
N GLU A 110 -9.42 -30.16 1.54
CA GLU A 110 -9.30 -31.39 2.36
C GLU A 110 -9.09 -32.58 1.43
N ILE A 111 -7.99 -33.31 1.60
CA ILE A 111 -7.60 -34.40 0.73
C ILE A 111 -7.14 -35.61 1.54
N ASP A 112 -7.14 -36.78 0.91
CA ASP A 112 -6.77 -38.02 1.61
C ASP A 112 -5.26 -38.11 1.90
N THR A 113 -4.41 -37.56 1.04
CA THR A 113 -2.95 -37.66 1.17
C THR A 113 -2.21 -36.56 0.43
N LEU A 114 -1.09 -36.08 1.02
CA LEU A 114 -0.17 -35.12 0.40
C LEU A 114 0.90 -35.79 -0.49
N ASN A 115 0.96 -37.13 -0.54
CA ASN A 115 2.03 -37.86 -1.24
C ASN A 115 1.72 -38.15 -2.72
N ASN A 116 0.71 -37.49 -3.29
CA ASN A 116 0.30 -37.68 -4.67
C ASN A 116 0.37 -36.36 -5.47
N PRO A 117 1.54 -36.01 -6.02
CA PRO A 117 1.72 -34.74 -6.72
C PRO A 117 0.87 -34.61 -7.99
N ILE A 118 0.42 -35.73 -8.58
CA ILE A 118 -0.51 -35.71 -9.72
C ILE A 118 -1.87 -35.17 -9.27
N THR A 119 -2.39 -35.70 -8.16
CA THR A 119 -3.66 -35.22 -7.57
C THR A 119 -3.55 -33.77 -7.11
N LEU A 120 -2.47 -33.40 -6.42
CA LEU A 120 -2.25 -32.03 -5.95
C LEU A 120 -2.19 -31.03 -7.12
N GLY A 121 -1.47 -31.39 -8.18
CA GLY A 121 -1.39 -30.58 -9.39
C GLY A 121 -2.73 -30.41 -10.09
N LYS A 122 -3.52 -31.48 -10.23
CA LYS A 122 -4.86 -31.41 -10.80
C LYS A 122 -5.78 -30.48 -10.00
N LEU A 123 -5.80 -30.63 -8.67
CA LEU A 123 -6.62 -29.81 -7.78
C LEU A 123 -6.20 -28.34 -7.81
N LEU A 124 -4.89 -28.08 -7.87
CA LEU A 124 -4.32 -26.75 -8.06
C LEU A 124 -4.84 -26.11 -9.36
N GLU A 125 -4.74 -26.81 -10.50
CA GLU A 125 -5.21 -26.30 -11.78
C GLU A 125 -6.71 -25.99 -11.77
N GLN A 126 -7.53 -26.91 -11.27
CA GLN A 126 -8.97 -26.71 -11.13
C GLN A 126 -9.29 -25.51 -10.21
N THR A 127 -8.52 -25.31 -9.14
CA THR A 127 -8.69 -24.15 -8.25
C THR A 127 -8.32 -22.84 -8.97
N LEU A 128 -7.24 -22.84 -9.75
CA LEU A 128 -6.83 -21.68 -10.54
C LEU A 128 -7.88 -21.34 -11.62
N ASP A 129 -8.44 -22.35 -12.29
CA ASP A 129 -9.51 -22.15 -13.28
C ASP A 129 -10.75 -21.49 -12.67
N VAL A 130 -11.13 -21.88 -11.45
CA VAL A 130 -12.22 -21.23 -10.72
C VAL A 130 -11.89 -19.76 -10.40
N ILE A 131 -10.67 -19.49 -9.93
CA ILE A 131 -10.24 -18.12 -9.61
C ILE A 131 -10.20 -17.23 -10.88
N ASP A 132 -9.73 -17.77 -12.00
CA ASP A 132 -9.68 -17.06 -13.29
C ASP A 132 -11.08 -16.77 -13.85
N GLY A 133 -12.07 -17.59 -13.48
CA GLY A 133 -13.48 -17.39 -13.83
C GLY A 133 -14.23 -16.35 -12.97
N LEU A 134 -13.60 -15.79 -11.93
CA LEU A 134 -14.24 -14.78 -11.10
C LEU A 134 -14.43 -13.44 -11.84
N PRO A 135 -15.53 -12.72 -11.57
CA PRO A 135 -15.79 -11.42 -12.18
C PRO A 135 -14.71 -10.38 -11.80
N LEU A 136 -14.02 -9.84 -12.81
CA LEU A 136 -12.89 -8.91 -12.62
C LEU A 136 -13.30 -7.62 -11.90
N ASP A 137 -14.55 -7.16 -12.04
CA ASP A 137 -15.07 -5.98 -11.35
C ASP A 137 -15.23 -6.17 -9.83
N LYS A 138 -15.17 -7.43 -9.35
CA LYS A 138 -15.20 -7.76 -7.91
C LYS A 138 -13.81 -7.90 -7.30
N ILE A 139 -12.78 -8.01 -8.13
CA ILE A 139 -11.39 -8.10 -7.71
C ILE A 139 -10.87 -6.67 -7.53
N LEU A 140 -10.70 -6.27 -6.28
CA LEU A 140 -10.28 -4.91 -5.92
C LEU A 140 -8.76 -4.75 -5.98
N GLY A 141 -8.33 -3.53 -6.30
CA GLY A 141 -6.92 -3.15 -6.35
C GLY A 141 -6.28 -3.28 -7.73
N SER A 142 -5.24 -2.49 -7.97
CA SER A 142 -4.50 -2.50 -9.23
C SER A 142 -3.47 -3.62 -9.32
N ASN A 143 -3.03 -4.15 -8.18
CA ASN A 143 -2.00 -5.18 -8.13
C ASN A 143 -2.64 -6.56 -8.27
N PRO A 144 -1.92 -7.55 -8.82
CA PRO A 144 -2.49 -8.86 -9.10
C PRO A 144 -2.95 -9.65 -7.87
N GLY A 145 -2.39 -9.37 -6.69
CA GLY A 145 -2.69 -10.10 -5.46
C GLY A 145 -2.07 -11.49 -5.40
N GLN A 146 -2.28 -12.12 -4.25
CA GLN A 146 -1.70 -13.42 -3.89
C GLN A 146 -2.77 -14.51 -3.86
N ILE A 147 -2.35 -15.74 -4.13
CA ILE A 147 -3.16 -16.94 -3.98
C ILE A 147 -2.47 -17.85 -2.96
N GLY A 148 -3.19 -18.12 -1.88
CA GLY A 148 -2.87 -19.11 -0.87
C GLY A 148 -3.72 -20.36 -1.05
N ILE A 149 -3.09 -21.51 -1.31
CA ILE A 149 -3.77 -22.81 -1.37
C ILE A 149 -3.13 -23.73 -0.35
N THR A 150 -3.92 -24.15 0.64
CA THR A 150 -3.54 -25.14 1.64
C THR A 150 -4.19 -26.48 1.30
N PHE A 151 -3.37 -27.50 1.09
CA PHE A 151 -3.81 -28.89 1.00
C PHE A 151 -3.70 -29.50 2.39
N ARG A 152 -4.81 -29.97 2.97
CA ARG A 152 -4.84 -30.60 4.29
C ARG A 152 -5.18 -32.07 4.18
N ALA A 153 -4.37 -32.93 4.79
CA ALA A 153 -4.63 -34.36 4.99
C ALA A 153 -4.55 -34.70 6.47
N GLY A 154 -5.71 -34.79 7.14
CA GLY A 154 -5.78 -34.92 8.59
C GLY A 154 -5.10 -33.73 9.29
N ASP A 155 -4.09 -34.01 10.12
CA ASP A 155 -3.33 -32.99 10.86
C ASP A 155 -2.10 -32.45 10.10
N THR A 156 -1.91 -32.87 8.84
CA THR A 156 -0.79 -32.43 8.00
C THR A 156 -1.24 -31.50 6.90
N GLU A 157 -0.40 -30.52 6.57
CA GLU A 157 -0.69 -29.51 5.56
C GLU A 157 0.51 -29.27 4.63
N ASP A 158 0.22 -28.95 3.37
CA ASP A 158 1.17 -28.34 2.42
C ASP A 158 0.58 -27.04 1.90
N ASN A 159 1.35 -25.95 1.95
CA ASN A 159 0.86 -24.60 1.67
C ASN A 159 1.62 -23.96 0.51
N LEU A 160 0.87 -23.55 -0.51
CA LEU A 160 1.36 -22.74 -1.61
C LEU A 160 0.96 -21.29 -1.39
N TRP A 161 1.91 -20.37 -1.59
CA TRP A 161 1.66 -18.94 -1.52
C TRP A 161 2.42 -18.23 -2.65
N PHE A 162 1.69 -17.73 -3.64
CA PHE A 162 2.28 -17.19 -4.87
C PHE A 162 1.43 -16.06 -5.47
N GLU A 163 2.09 -15.20 -6.25
CA GLU A 163 1.39 -14.14 -6.97
C GLU A 163 0.56 -14.72 -8.11
N ARG A 164 -0.64 -14.19 -8.33
CA ARG A 164 -1.55 -14.66 -9.38
C ARG A 164 -0.93 -14.59 -10.79
N THR A 165 -0.12 -13.58 -11.07
CA THR A 165 0.61 -13.46 -12.35
C THR A 165 1.61 -14.59 -12.55
N ARG A 166 2.30 -15.06 -11.50
CA ARG A 166 3.25 -16.17 -11.60
C ARG A 166 2.56 -17.45 -12.04
N ALA A 167 1.43 -17.80 -11.44
CA ALA A 167 0.67 -18.98 -11.84
C ALA A 167 0.24 -18.90 -13.30
N LYS A 168 -0.23 -17.72 -13.75
CA LYS A 168 -0.58 -17.48 -15.15
C LYS A 168 0.62 -17.65 -16.08
N THR A 169 1.76 -17.03 -15.76
CA THR A 169 2.98 -17.13 -16.58
C THR A 169 3.50 -18.56 -16.69
N LEU A 170 3.51 -19.34 -15.60
CA LEU A 170 3.94 -20.74 -15.65
C LEU A 170 3.00 -21.59 -16.52
N ARG A 171 1.69 -21.37 -16.43
CA ARG A 171 0.70 -22.04 -17.30
C ARG A 171 0.87 -21.65 -18.77
N GLU A 172 1.15 -20.39 -19.07
CA GLU A 172 1.46 -19.90 -20.43
C GLU A 172 2.76 -20.51 -20.99
N GLN A 173 3.72 -20.87 -20.13
CA GLN A 173 4.92 -21.63 -20.49
C GLN A 173 4.67 -23.14 -20.71
N GLY A 174 3.42 -23.60 -20.53
CA GLY A 174 3.03 -24.99 -20.71
C GLY A 174 3.18 -25.88 -19.48
N LEU A 175 3.51 -25.31 -18.30
CA LEU A 175 3.53 -26.10 -17.06
C LEU A 175 2.10 -26.42 -16.65
N SER A 176 1.90 -27.69 -16.24
CA SER A 176 0.61 -28.25 -15.83
C SER A 176 0.80 -29.33 -14.77
N GLY A 177 -0.29 -29.75 -14.13
CA GLY A 177 -0.34 -30.82 -13.15
C GLY A 177 0.76 -30.75 -12.08
N ALA A 178 1.45 -31.87 -11.88
CA ALA A 178 2.52 -31.99 -10.89
C ALA A 178 3.68 -30.99 -11.14
N ALA A 179 3.99 -30.67 -12.41
CA ALA A 179 5.07 -29.74 -12.72
C ALA A 179 4.72 -28.30 -12.30
N LEU A 180 3.48 -27.86 -12.56
CA LEU A 180 2.98 -26.57 -12.09
C LEU A 180 2.98 -26.49 -10.56
N TYR A 181 2.51 -27.55 -9.90
CA TYR A 181 2.53 -27.68 -8.45
C TYR A 181 3.92 -27.47 -7.86
N GLN A 182 4.93 -28.16 -8.38
CA GLN A 182 6.31 -28.01 -7.90
C GLN A 182 6.87 -26.61 -8.18
N ALA A 183 6.65 -26.07 -9.39
CA ALA A 183 7.16 -24.74 -9.76
C ALA A 183 6.56 -23.59 -8.92
N LEU A 184 5.35 -23.75 -8.41
CA LEU A 184 4.70 -22.80 -7.50
C LEU A 184 5.05 -23.00 -6.02
N LYS A 185 5.60 -24.17 -5.67
CA LYS A 185 6.15 -24.44 -4.34
C LYS A 185 7.54 -23.84 -4.17
N GLU A 186 8.31 -23.78 -5.26
CA GLU A 186 9.57 -23.08 -5.34
C GLU A 186 9.32 -21.56 -5.32
N LYS A 187 10.08 -20.81 -4.51
CA LYS A 187 9.93 -19.35 -4.39
C LYS A 187 10.60 -18.61 -5.53
#